data_AF-A0A654FMM4-F1
#
_entry.id   AF-A0A654FMM4-F1
#
_cell.length_a   1.000
_cell.length_b   1.000
_cell.length_c   1.000
_cell.angle_alpha   90.00
_cell.angle_beta   90.00
_cell.angle_gamma   90.00
#
_symmetry.space_group_name_H-M   'P 1'
#
loop_
_entity.id
_entity.type
_entity.pdbx_description
1 polymer ?
#
loop_
_entity_poly.entity_id
_entity_poly.type
_entity_poly.pdbx_seq_one_letter_code
_entity_poly.pdbx_strand_id
1 'polypeptide(L)'
;MTNKDKDTLDQLKVNLDNVQEKLVKMHVEVNEKFAHIDEASLKQFIETMTTQAMFQSKFTNMKFPKFSRGDPTFWLSKADRISFLRIKIYRRIYQLLVQLVSYHLEEEAYQWWLAMTKVIEEDIKVIIWNVFEGEMLARFGPTEDSDEALGKIEQTGSLQVYLHEFERLSSKVNGWTQKDLVGTFMGGLHTSNYDSIRMLARMRDEQLQNAKKRSANNQNY
;
A
#
# COMPACT_ATOMS: atom_id res chain seq x y z
N MET A 1 39.99 17.46 68.90
CA MET A 1 38.67 17.25 68.27
C MET A 1 37.64 17.25 69.37
N THR A 2 36.61 18.09 69.26
CA THR A 2 35.52 18.10 70.24
C THR A 2 34.62 16.89 70.02
N ASN A 3 33.92 16.39 71.05
CA ASN A 3 33.05 15.21 70.95
C ASN A 3 31.99 15.36 69.81
N LYS A 4 31.59 16.61 69.55
CA LYS A 4 30.67 17.03 68.49
C LYS A 4 31.22 16.83 67.06
N ASP A 5 32.53 16.98 66.87
CA ASP A 5 33.18 16.77 65.56
C ASP A 5 33.23 15.29 65.21
N LYS A 6 33.35 14.42 66.22
CA LYS A 6 33.40 12.97 66.06
C LYS A 6 32.01 12.41 65.72
N ASP A 7 30.97 12.85 66.43
CA ASP A 7 29.58 12.48 66.12
C ASP A 7 29.16 12.92 64.71
N THR A 8 29.61 14.10 64.27
CA THR A 8 29.34 14.61 62.92
C THR A 8 30.04 13.76 61.85
N LEU A 9 31.28 13.34 62.10
CA LEU A 9 32.04 12.48 61.19
C LEU A 9 31.41 11.08 61.07
N ASP A 10 30.96 10.51 62.19
CA ASP A 10 30.34 9.19 62.19
C ASP A 10 28.96 9.22 61.53
N GLN A 11 28.18 10.30 61.70
CA GLN A 11 26.93 10.50 60.98
C GLN A 11 27.14 10.62 59.46
N LEU A 12 28.22 11.30 59.02
CA LEU A 12 28.57 11.43 57.61
C LEU A 12 28.97 10.09 56.98
N LYS A 13 29.69 9.24 57.72
CA LYS A 13 30.03 7.88 57.24
C LYS A 13 28.79 7.02 57.04
N VAL A 14 27.90 7.00 58.03
CA VAL A 14 26.63 6.26 57.93
C VAL A 14 25.79 6.75 56.75
N ASN A 15 25.75 8.07 56.52
CA ASN A 15 25.04 8.62 55.37
C ASN A 15 25.68 8.23 54.03
N LEU A 16 27.02 8.18 53.96
CA LEU A 16 27.75 7.75 52.78
C LEU A 16 27.48 6.27 52.46
N ASP A 17 27.52 5.40 53.48
CA ASP A 17 27.25 3.97 53.33
C ASP A 17 25.81 3.74 52.83
N ASN A 18 24.84 4.46 53.39
CA ASN A 18 23.45 4.40 52.96
C ASN A 18 23.25 4.88 51.50
N VAL A 19 24.01 5.88 51.06
CA VAL A 19 23.97 6.36 49.67
C VAL A 19 24.60 5.33 48.73
N GLN A 20 25.72 4.72 49.13
CA GLN A 20 26.38 3.68 48.35
C GLN A 20 25.47 2.44 48.17
N GLU A 21 24.81 2.00 49.24
CA GLU A 21 23.85 0.88 49.17
C GLU A 21 22.69 1.19 48.23
N LYS A 22 22.13 2.41 48.29
CA LYS A 22 21.08 2.85 47.36
C LYS A 22 21.53 2.86 45.90
N LEU A 23 22.76 3.29 45.63
CA LEU A 23 23.32 3.29 44.27
C LEU A 23 23.50 1.88 43.73
N VAL A 24 23.99 0.95 44.55
CA VAL A 24 24.15 -0.46 44.17
C VAL A 24 22.79 -1.09 43.87
N LYS A 25 21.80 -0.88 44.73
CA LYS A 25 20.44 -1.40 44.52
C LYS A 25 19.80 -0.86 43.24
N MET A 26 19.96 0.44 42.99
CA MET A 26 19.46 1.08 41.77
C MET A 26 20.15 0.51 40.51
N HIS A 27 21.46 0.26 40.58
CA HIS A 27 22.20 -0.35 39.47
C HIS A 27 21.68 -1.76 39.15
N VAL A 28 21.42 -2.58 40.18
CA VAL A 28 20.86 -3.93 40.01
C VAL A 28 19.45 -3.87 39.42
N GLU A 29 18.56 -3.02 39.96
CA GLU A 29 17.19 -2.87 39.45
C GLU A 29 17.15 -2.38 37.99
N VAL A 30 18.07 -1.48 37.61
CA VAL A 30 18.23 -1.05 36.22
C VAL A 30 18.70 -2.23 35.37
N ASN A 31 19.75 -2.95 35.79
CA ASN A 31 20.27 -4.09 35.03
C ASN A 31 19.24 -5.20 34.84
N GLU A 32 18.45 -5.54 35.87
CA GLU A 32 17.38 -6.55 35.79
C GLU A 32 16.26 -6.11 34.84
N LYS A 33 15.85 -4.84 34.87
CA LYS A 33 14.82 -4.31 33.96
C LYS A 33 15.25 -4.33 32.49
N PHE A 34 16.55 -4.19 32.22
CA PHE A 34 17.10 -4.21 30.86
C PHE A 34 17.71 -5.56 30.45
N ALA A 35 17.83 -6.53 31.36
CA ALA A 35 18.42 -7.85 31.10
C ALA A 35 17.69 -8.68 30.04
N HIS A 36 16.39 -8.41 29.84
CA HIS A 36 15.55 -9.09 28.85
C HIS A 36 15.56 -8.42 27.47
N ILE A 37 16.20 -7.26 27.33
CA ILE A 37 16.27 -6.53 26.07
C ILE A 37 17.61 -6.87 25.42
N ASP A 38 17.62 -7.91 24.58
CA ASP A 38 18.79 -8.23 23.78
C ASP A 38 19.00 -7.18 22.66
N GLU A 39 20.24 -7.12 22.17
CA GLU A 39 20.62 -6.18 21.10
C GLU A 39 19.78 -6.39 19.83
N ALA A 40 19.30 -7.61 19.59
CA ALA A 40 18.46 -7.96 18.46
C ALA A 40 17.06 -7.32 18.56
N SER A 41 16.44 -7.37 19.74
CA SER A 41 15.15 -6.75 20.05
C SER A 41 15.25 -5.24 19.97
N LEU A 42 16.36 -4.66 20.44
CA LEU A 42 16.61 -3.23 20.36
C LEU A 42 16.83 -2.76 18.92
N LYS A 43 17.59 -3.53 18.11
CA LYS A 43 17.73 -3.29 16.66
C LYS A 43 16.40 -3.38 15.93
N GLN A 44 15.60 -4.41 16.23
CA GLN A 44 14.28 -4.58 15.61
C GLN A 44 13.31 -3.45 15.99
N PHE A 45 13.36 -2.97 17.23
CA PHE A 45 12.56 -1.84 17.68
C PHE A 45 12.97 -0.54 16.97
N ILE A 46 14.27 -0.24 16.89
CA ILE A 46 14.80 0.94 16.19
C ILE A 46 14.47 0.87 14.69
N GLU A 47 14.61 -0.30 14.05
CA GLU A 47 14.27 -0.49 12.64
C GLU A 47 12.76 -0.28 12.39
N THR A 48 11.92 -0.75 13.31
CA THR A 48 10.46 -0.54 13.26
C THR A 48 10.11 0.95 13.39
N MET A 49 10.69 1.64 14.37
CA MET A 49 10.47 3.07 14.60
C MET A 49 10.98 3.93 13.44
N THR A 50 12.14 3.59 12.89
CA THR A 50 12.74 4.28 11.74
C THR A 50 11.92 4.07 10.48
N THR A 51 11.46 2.83 10.24
CA THR A 51 10.57 2.50 9.12
C THR A 51 9.26 3.27 9.23
N GLN A 52 8.66 3.32 10.42
CA GLN A 52 7.42 4.07 10.67
C GLN A 52 7.59 5.57 10.47
N ALA A 53 8.67 6.17 10.99
CA ALA A 53 8.96 7.60 10.84
C ALA A 53 9.26 8.00 9.38
N MET A 54 10.08 7.21 8.67
CA MET A 54 10.37 7.43 7.25
C MET A 54 9.13 7.23 6.37
N PHE A 55 8.25 6.30 6.75
CA PHE A 55 6.97 6.09 6.09
C PHE A 55 6.09 7.34 6.27
N GLN A 56 5.84 7.76 7.52
CA GLN A 56 5.04 8.95 7.87
C GLN A 56 5.55 10.23 7.17
N SER A 57 6.86 10.49 7.22
CA SER A 57 7.49 11.67 6.57
C SER A 57 7.23 11.74 5.06
N LYS A 58 7.13 10.59 4.38
CA LYS A 58 6.85 10.52 2.94
C LYS A 58 5.35 10.54 2.61
N PHE A 59 4.45 10.51 3.59
CA PHE A 59 2.99 10.62 3.40
C PHE A 59 2.45 12.02 3.64
N THR A 60 3.12 12.83 4.46
CA THR A 60 2.66 14.19 4.80
C THR A 60 2.51 15.13 3.59
N ASN A 61 3.24 14.87 2.49
CA ASN A 61 3.17 15.67 1.27
C ASN A 61 2.39 15.01 0.11
N MET A 62 1.88 13.80 0.28
CA MET A 62 1.16 13.09 -0.80
C MET A 62 -0.34 13.36 -0.69
N LYS A 63 -0.91 14.06 -1.67
CA LYS A 63 -2.38 14.23 -1.78
C LYS A 63 -3.01 12.91 -2.23
N PHE A 64 -3.32 12.04 -1.27
CA PHE A 64 -4.05 10.81 -1.52
C PHE A 64 -5.56 11.10 -1.64
N PRO A 65 -6.27 10.52 -2.63
CA PRO A 65 -7.70 10.75 -2.80
C PRO A 65 -8.50 10.21 -1.60
N LYS A 66 -9.56 10.93 -1.24
CA LYS A 66 -10.54 10.48 -0.25
C LYS A 66 -11.58 9.57 -0.91
N PHE A 67 -12.16 8.63 -0.17
CA PHE A 67 -13.21 7.73 -0.63
C PHE A 67 -14.38 7.70 0.35
N SER A 68 -15.59 7.97 -0.14
CA SER A 68 -16.82 7.94 0.68
C SER A 68 -17.79 6.85 0.22
N ARG A 69 -18.03 6.73 -1.09
CA ARG A 69 -19.00 5.79 -1.69
C ARG A 69 -18.73 5.56 -3.18
N GLY A 70 -19.40 4.56 -3.76
CA GLY A 70 -19.31 4.20 -5.18
C GLY A 70 -18.20 3.19 -5.45
N ASP A 71 -17.89 2.95 -6.72
CA ASP A 71 -16.92 1.93 -7.13
C ASP A 71 -15.50 2.23 -6.59
N PRO A 72 -14.95 1.40 -5.67
CA PRO A 72 -13.66 1.62 -5.05
C PRO A 72 -12.49 1.25 -5.95
N THR A 73 -12.71 0.62 -7.12
CA THR A 73 -11.65 0.04 -7.96
C THR A 73 -10.55 1.04 -8.29
N PHE A 74 -10.92 2.26 -8.70
CA PHE A 74 -9.94 3.29 -9.03
C PHE A 74 -9.16 3.79 -7.80
N TRP A 75 -9.83 3.86 -6.65
CA TRP A 75 -9.21 4.27 -5.39
C TRP A 75 -8.25 3.18 -4.87
N LEU A 76 -8.67 1.92 -4.92
CA LEU A 76 -7.87 0.74 -4.58
C LEU A 76 -6.65 0.64 -5.48
N SER A 77 -6.78 0.82 -6.79
CA SER A 77 -5.62 0.84 -7.72
C SER A 77 -4.61 1.95 -7.39
N LYS A 78 -5.07 3.11 -6.90
CA LYS A 78 -4.16 4.17 -6.42
C LYS A 78 -3.50 3.80 -5.09
N ALA A 79 -4.25 3.19 -4.18
CA ALA A 79 -3.74 2.69 -2.91
C ALA A 79 -2.68 1.59 -3.12
N ASP A 80 -2.95 0.65 -4.02
CA ASP A 80 -2.05 -0.45 -4.36
C ASP A 80 -0.80 0.05 -5.10
N ARG A 81 -0.90 1.06 -5.96
CA ARG A 81 0.30 1.67 -6.55
C ARG A 81 1.24 2.29 -5.51
N ILE A 82 0.68 2.90 -4.46
CA ILE A 82 1.45 3.42 -3.31
C ILE A 82 2.07 2.27 -2.52
N SER A 83 1.30 1.19 -2.33
CA SER A 83 1.75 -0.06 -1.72
C SER A 83 2.96 -0.64 -2.47
N PHE A 84 2.83 -0.88 -3.78
CA PHE A 84 3.86 -1.46 -4.64
C PHE A 84 5.16 -0.64 -4.67
N LEU A 85 5.06 0.70 -4.75
CA LEU A 85 6.23 1.58 -4.71
C LEU A 85 6.98 1.50 -3.37
N ARG A 86 6.32 1.10 -2.28
CA ARG A 86 6.89 1.12 -0.93
C ARG A 86 7.25 -0.25 -0.37
N ILE A 87 6.56 -1.32 -0.78
CA ILE A 87 6.88 -2.71 -0.44
C ILE A 87 8.26 -3.11 -1.00
N LYS A 88 8.64 -2.60 -2.18
CA LYS A 88 9.98 -2.83 -2.74
C LYS A 88 11.12 -2.29 -1.85
N ILE A 89 10.82 -1.37 -0.94
CA ILE A 89 11.79 -0.76 -0.03
C ILE A 89 11.71 -1.39 1.37
N TYR A 90 10.53 -1.84 1.81
CA TYR A 90 10.32 -2.33 3.18
C TYR A 90 9.40 -3.57 3.22
N ARG A 91 10.00 -4.74 3.44
CA ARG A 91 9.39 -6.08 3.31
C ARG A 91 8.28 -6.41 4.34
N ARG A 92 7.88 -5.49 5.22
CA ARG A 92 6.97 -5.73 6.38
C ARG A 92 5.77 -4.77 6.52
N ILE A 93 5.46 -3.95 5.51
CA ILE A 93 4.54 -2.80 5.68
C ILE A 93 3.04 -3.07 5.42
N TYR A 94 2.63 -4.26 4.98
CA TYR A 94 1.21 -4.52 4.61
C TYR A 94 0.19 -4.17 5.70
N GLN A 95 0.56 -4.25 6.98
CA GLN A 95 -0.30 -3.90 8.11
C GLN A 95 -0.46 -2.38 8.29
N LEU A 96 0.63 -1.64 8.16
CA LEU A 96 0.64 -0.17 8.21
C LEU A 96 -0.08 0.44 7.01
N LEU A 97 -0.09 -0.26 5.88
CA LEU A 97 -0.79 0.19 4.68
C LEU A 97 -2.30 0.31 4.91
N VAL A 98 -2.93 -0.72 5.49
CA VAL A 98 -4.39 -0.73 5.74
C VAL A 98 -4.78 0.40 6.70
N GLN A 99 -4.02 0.57 7.80
CA GLN A 99 -4.24 1.68 8.73
C GLN A 99 -4.12 3.03 8.04
N LEU A 100 -3.12 3.19 7.17
CA LEU A 100 -2.89 4.44 6.46
C LEU A 100 -3.98 4.75 5.43
N VAL A 101 -4.34 3.79 4.59
CA VAL A 101 -5.37 4.01 3.57
C VAL A 101 -6.74 4.21 4.19
N SER A 102 -6.99 3.59 5.36
CA SER A 102 -8.25 3.77 6.10
C SER A 102 -8.43 5.21 6.60
N TYR A 103 -7.34 5.95 6.82
CA TYR A 103 -7.39 7.37 7.17
C TYR A 103 -8.02 8.25 6.08
N HIS A 104 -8.04 7.75 4.85
CA HIS A 104 -8.60 8.44 3.70
C HIS A 104 -10.00 7.95 3.32
N LEU A 105 -10.59 7.06 4.13
CA LEU A 105 -12.01 6.75 4.05
C LEU A 105 -12.81 7.84 4.76
N GLU A 106 -13.95 8.20 4.19
CA GLU A 106 -14.85 9.22 4.71
C GLU A 106 -16.29 8.70 4.75
N GLU A 107 -17.12 9.37 5.53
CA GLU A 107 -18.57 9.14 5.56
C GLU A 107 -18.95 7.65 5.67
N GLU A 108 -19.68 7.11 4.70
CA GLU A 108 -20.18 5.74 4.67
C GLU A 108 -19.05 4.70 4.70
N ALA A 109 -18.00 4.91 3.91
CA ALA A 109 -16.84 4.02 3.90
C ALA A 109 -16.12 3.99 5.24
N TYR A 110 -16.01 5.13 5.93
CA TYR A 110 -15.40 5.18 7.25
C TYR A 110 -16.26 4.49 8.32
N GLN A 111 -17.59 4.69 8.27
CA GLN A 111 -18.51 3.99 9.19
C GLN A 111 -18.48 2.48 9.01
N TRP A 112 -18.46 2.01 7.76
CA TRP A 112 -18.27 0.60 7.46
C TRP A 112 -16.94 0.07 8.02
N TRP A 113 -15.85 0.80 7.82
CA TRP A 113 -14.54 0.41 8.32
C TRP A 113 -14.52 0.26 9.85
N LEU A 114 -15.10 1.21 10.59
CA LEU A 114 -15.23 1.12 12.04
C LEU A 114 -16.04 -0.09 12.51
N ALA A 115 -17.13 -0.41 11.81
CA ALA A 115 -17.93 -1.60 12.10
C ALA A 115 -17.13 -2.89 11.85
N MET A 116 -16.39 -2.94 10.74
CA MET A 116 -15.54 -4.08 10.38
C MET A 116 -14.44 -4.32 11.41
N THR A 117 -13.73 -3.26 11.84
CA THR A 117 -12.67 -3.39 12.86
C THR A 117 -13.22 -3.82 14.21
N LYS A 118 -14.43 -3.40 14.57
CA LYS A 118 -15.07 -3.79 15.84
C LYS A 118 -15.40 -5.28 15.90
N VAL A 119 -15.82 -5.88 14.79
CA VAL A 119 -16.06 -7.33 14.69
C VAL A 119 -14.75 -8.13 14.77
N ILE A 120 -13.66 -7.55 14.26
CA ILE A 120 -12.34 -8.21 14.19
C ILE A 120 -11.54 -8.05 15.49
N GLU A 121 -11.82 -7.04 16.32
CA GLU A 121 -11.20 -6.89 17.65
C GLU A 121 -11.50 -8.06 18.61
N GLU A 122 -12.58 -8.81 18.38
CA GLU A 122 -12.91 -10.03 19.15
C GLU A 122 -12.04 -11.24 18.76
N ASP A 123 -11.53 -11.27 17.52
CA ASP A 123 -10.69 -12.35 16.96
C ASP A 123 -9.39 -11.72 16.42
N ILE A 124 -8.39 -11.53 17.29
CA ILE A 124 -7.10 -10.85 17.01
C ILE A 124 -6.46 -11.36 15.71
N LYS A 125 -6.79 -10.73 14.58
CA LYS A 125 -6.16 -10.93 13.28
C LYS A 125 -5.98 -9.57 12.63
N VAL A 126 -4.71 -9.22 12.45
CA VAL A 126 -4.33 -8.06 11.65
C VAL A 126 -4.94 -8.21 10.25
N ILE A 127 -5.71 -7.20 9.82
CA ILE A 127 -6.30 -7.17 8.49
C ILE A 127 -5.17 -6.95 7.49
N ILE A 128 -4.83 -7.99 6.74
CA ILE A 128 -3.90 -7.90 5.62
C ILE A 128 -4.59 -7.25 4.42
N TRP A 129 -3.81 -6.56 3.58
CA TRP A 129 -4.30 -5.80 2.42
C TRP A 129 -5.32 -6.56 1.58
N ASN A 130 -5.07 -7.83 1.23
CA ASN A 130 -5.97 -8.63 0.39
C ASN A 130 -7.36 -8.81 1.00
N VAL A 131 -7.45 -8.90 2.34
CA VAL A 131 -8.74 -8.99 3.03
C VAL A 131 -9.45 -7.64 2.97
N PHE A 132 -8.73 -6.55 3.26
CA PHE A 132 -9.27 -5.21 3.15
C PHE A 132 -9.81 -4.91 1.74
N GLU A 133 -9.04 -5.23 0.71
CA GLU A 133 -9.41 -5.03 -0.69
C GLU A 133 -10.64 -5.86 -1.08
N GLY A 134 -10.65 -7.15 -0.73
CA GLY A 134 -11.79 -8.04 -1.01
C GLY A 134 -13.08 -7.55 -0.35
N GLU A 135 -13.00 -7.10 0.90
CA GLU A 135 -14.15 -6.62 1.66
C GLU A 135 -14.64 -5.24 1.17
N MET A 136 -13.73 -4.36 0.75
CA MET A 136 -14.08 -3.11 0.05
C MET A 136 -14.84 -3.38 -1.24
N LEU A 137 -14.37 -4.33 -2.06
CA LEU A 137 -15.04 -4.73 -3.30
C LEU A 137 -16.38 -5.41 -3.03
N ALA A 138 -16.47 -6.26 -2.00
CA ALA A 138 -17.74 -6.89 -1.64
C ALA A 138 -18.81 -5.87 -1.20
N ARG A 139 -18.39 -4.79 -0.53
CA ARG A 139 -19.30 -3.77 0.00
C ARG A 139 -19.65 -2.68 -1.01
N PHE A 140 -18.66 -2.15 -1.70
CA PHE A 140 -18.77 -0.96 -2.54
C PHE A 140 -18.47 -1.23 -4.02
N GLY A 141 -17.97 -2.43 -4.34
CA GLY A 141 -17.68 -2.84 -5.69
C GLY A 141 -18.89 -2.73 -6.61
N PRO A 142 -18.65 -2.60 -7.91
CA PRO A 142 -19.73 -2.63 -8.89
C PRO A 142 -20.49 -3.95 -8.76
N THR A 143 -21.82 -3.89 -8.71
CA THR A 143 -22.69 -5.07 -8.72
C THR A 143 -22.64 -5.81 -10.05
N GLU A 144 -22.14 -5.17 -11.10
CA GLU A 144 -21.92 -5.75 -12.42
C GLU A 144 -20.63 -6.57 -12.42
N ASP A 145 -20.76 -7.85 -12.77
CA ASP A 145 -19.62 -8.72 -13.06
C ASP A 145 -18.89 -8.15 -14.30
N SER A 146 -17.73 -7.55 -14.06
CA SER A 146 -16.93 -6.92 -15.12
C SER A 146 -16.37 -7.94 -16.10
N ASP A 147 -16.16 -9.19 -15.68
CA ASP A 147 -15.73 -10.28 -16.58
C ASP A 147 -16.87 -10.65 -17.53
N GLU A 148 -18.09 -10.76 -17.03
CA GLU A 148 -19.28 -11.00 -17.85
C GLU A 148 -19.60 -9.83 -18.78
N ALA A 149 -19.56 -8.60 -18.26
CA ALA A 149 -19.83 -7.39 -19.03
C ALA A 149 -18.78 -7.19 -20.14
N LEU A 150 -17.51 -7.46 -19.86
CA LEU A 150 -16.45 -7.41 -20.88
C LEU A 150 -16.67 -8.50 -21.93
N GLY A 151 -17.01 -9.73 -21.52
CA GLY A 151 -17.27 -10.84 -22.44
C GLY A 151 -18.45 -10.60 -23.41
N LYS A 152 -19.40 -9.74 -23.04
CA LYS A 152 -20.59 -9.40 -23.84
C LYS A 152 -20.53 -8.01 -24.48
N ILE A 153 -19.38 -7.34 -24.43
CA ILE A 153 -19.26 -5.98 -24.94
C ILE A 153 -19.51 -5.92 -26.45
N GLU A 154 -20.39 -5.03 -26.90
CA GLU A 154 -20.69 -4.82 -28.32
C GLU A 154 -20.68 -3.33 -28.67
N GLN A 155 -20.20 -3.00 -29.88
CA GLN A 155 -20.22 -1.65 -30.40
C GLN A 155 -21.64 -1.28 -30.84
N THR A 156 -22.37 -0.61 -29.94
CA THR A 156 -23.72 -0.07 -30.20
C THR A 156 -23.70 1.38 -30.73
N GLY A 157 -22.55 2.06 -30.63
CA GLY A 157 -22.38 3.47 -31.01
C GLY A 157 -21.09 3.73 -31.80
N SER A 158 -20.53 4.93 -31.64
CA SER A 158 -19.27 5.27 -32.31
C SER A 158 -18.11 4.40 -31.78
N LEU A 159 -17.07 4.25 -32.60
CA LEU A 159 -15.87 3.50 -32.21
C LEU A 159 -15.21 4.08 -30.95
N GLN A 160 -15.30 5.40 -30.76
CA GLN A 160 -14.75 6.08 -29.59
C GLN A 160 -15.50 5.72 -28.31
N VAL A 161 -16.83 5.63 -28.36
CA VAL A 161 -17.65 5.21 -27.22
C VAL A 161 -17.34 3.76 -26.86
N TYR A 162 -17.22 2.88 -27.87
CA TYR A 162 -16.84 1.49 -27.66
C TYR A 162 -15.45 1.34 -27.04
N LEU A 163 -14.45 2.07 -27.55
CA LEU A 163 -13.09 2.01 -27.03
C LEU A 163 -13.04 2.45 -25.56
N HIS A 164 -13.71 3.55 -25.22
CA HIS A 164 -13.75 4.04 -23.86
C HIS A 164 -14.42 3.04 -22.91
N GLU A 165 -15.50 2.39 -23.35
CA GLU A 165 -16.19 1.39 -22.54
C GLU A 165 -15.37 0.09 -22.39
N PHE A 166 -14.69 -0.32 -23.45
CA PHE A 166 -13.75 -1.44 -23.40
C PHE A 166 -12.58 -1.16 -22.44
N GLU A 167 -11.98 0.03 -22.49
CA GLU A 167 -10.93 0.45 -21.57
C GLU A 167 -11.45 0.47 -20.12
N ARG A 168 -12.67 0.98 -19.91
CA ARG A 168 -13.31 1.00 -18.59
C ARG A 168 -13.47 -0.41 -18.03
N LEU A 169 -14.02 -1.36 -18.81
CA LEU A 169 -14.26 -2.73 -18.37
C LEU A 169 -12.96 -3.53 -18.23
N SER A 170 -12.05 -3.43 -19.20
CA SER A 170 -10.75 -4.12 -19.14
C SER A 170 -9.85 -3.66 -17.99
N SER A 171 -10.04 -2.43 -17.49
CA SER A 171 -9.32 -1.93 -16.31
C SER A 171 -9.77 -2.57 -14.99
N LYS A 172 -10.90 -3.30 -14.99
CA LYS A 172 -11.53 -3.89 -13.80
C LYS A 172 -11.43 -5.41 -13.75
N VAL A 173 -11.11 -6.07 -14.87
CA VAL A 173 -10.97 -7.53 -14.94
C VAL A 173 -9.57 -7.95 -14.51
N ASN A 174 -9.48 -9.08 -13.81
CA ASN A 174 -8.21 -9.68 -13.37
C ASN A 174 -8.04 -11.06 -14.03
N GLY A 175 -6.81 -11.42 -14.41
CA GLY A 175 -6.49 -12.75 -14.95
C GLY A 175 -6.73 -12.94 -16.46
N TRP A 176 -7.22 -11.93 -17.17
CA TRP A 176 -7.36 -11.95 -18.63
C TRP A 176 -6.00 -11.79 -19.31
N THR A 177 -5.71 -12.65 -20.31
CA THR A 177 -4.50 -12.49 -21.11
C THR A 177 -4.67 -11.37 -22.14
N GLN A 178 -3.56 -10.82 -22.64
CA GLN A 178 -3.60 -9.89 -23.78
C GLN A 178 -4.33 -10.49 -25.00
N LYS A 179 -4.22 -11.82 -25.20
CA LYS A 179 -4.92 -12.52 -26.27
C LYS A 179 -6.44 -12.50 -26.06
N ASP A 180 -6.90 -12.70 -24.82
CA ASP A 180 -8.33 -12.68 -24.48
C ASP A 180 -8.90 -11.28 -24.64
N LEU A 181 -8.19 -10.26 -24.15
CA LEU A 181 -8.57 -8.85 -24.32
C LEU A 181 -8.69 -8.47 -25.80
N VAL A 182 -7.70 -8.80 -26.62
CA VAL A 182 -7.74 -8.52 -28.07
C VAL A 182 -8.85 -9.31 -28.75
N GLY A 183 -9.05 -10.58 -28.38
CA GLY A 183 -10.12 -11.42 -28.93
C GLY A 183 -11.51 -10.83 -28.67
N THR A 184 -11.77 -10.40 -27.44
CA THR A 184 -13.02 -9.79 -27.03
C THR A 184 -13.23 -8.40 -27.63
N PHE A 185 -12.18 -7.58 -27.68
CA PHE A 185 -12.24 -6.27 -28.37
C PHE A 185 -12.59 -6.42 -29.84
N MET A 186 -11.96 -7.37 -30.52
CA MET A 186 -12.26 -7.61 -31.92
C MET A 186 -13.67 -8.18 -32.07
N GLY A 187 -14.06 -9.16 -31.25
CA GLY A 187 -15.38 -9.80 -31.31
C GLY A 187 -16.57 -8.84 -31.09
N GLY A 188 -16.41 -7.84 -30.22
CA GLY A 188 -17.44 -6.84 -29.95
C GLY A 188 -17.47 -5.68 -30.95
N LEU A 189 -16.50 -5.57 -31.85
CA LEU A 189 -16.42 -4.47 -32.80
C LEU A 189 -17.51 -4.60 -33.89
N HIS A 190 -18.03 -3.48 -34.39
CA HIS A 190 -18.98 -3.51 -35.51
C HIS A 190 -18.27 -3.84 -36.82
N THR A 191 -18.85 -4.71 -37.65
CA THR A 191 -18.26 -5.26 -38.90
C THR A 191 -17.74 -4.17 -39.85
N SER A 192 -18.44 -3.04 -39.95
CA SER A 192 -18.04 -1.90 -40.78
C SER A 192 -16.71 -1.23 -40.39
N ASN A 193 -16.22 -1.45 -39.15
CA ASN A 193 -15.01 -0.81 -38.63
C ASN A 193 -13.78 -1.73 -38.64
N TYR A 194 -13.95 -3.04 -38.87
CA TYR A 194 -12.83 -3.99 -38.88
C TYR A 194 -11.82 -3.66 -39.96
N ASP A 195 -12.28 -3.33 -41.16
CA ASP A 195 -11.40 -3.03 -42.29
C ASP A 195 -10.61 -1.75 -42.05
N SER A 196 -11.25 -0.72 -41.49
CA SER A 196 -10.59 0.53 -41.11
C SER A 196 -9.51 0.31 -40.03
N ILE A 197 -9.81 -0.49 -39.01
CA ILE A 197 -8.83 -0.81 -37.94
C ILE A 197 -7.69 -1.69 -38.47
N ARG A 198 -7.99 -2.68 -39.31
CA ARG A 198 -6.97 -3.52 -39.97
C ARG A 198 -6.07 -2.71 -40.89
N MET A 199 -6.64 -1.76 -41.63
CA MET A 199 -5.86 -0.85 -42.49
C MET A 199 -4.96 0.06 -41.64
N LEU A 200 -5.47 0.66 -40.56
CA LEU A 200 -4.68 1.48 -39.64
C LEU A 200 -3.54 0.71 -38.97
N ALA A 201 -3.78 -0.54 -38.56
CA ALA A 201 -2.75 -1.40 -38.00
C ALA A 201 -1.63 -1.68 -39.00
N ARG A 202 -1.98 -2.03 -40.25
CA ARG A 202 -1.02 -2.24 -41.34
C ARG A 202 -0.18 -0.99 -41.63
N MET A 203 -0.84 0.18 -41.71
CA MET A 203 -0.14 1.44 -41.96
C MET A 203 0.86 1.79 -40.84
N ARG A 204 0.52 1.52 -39.57
CA ARG A 204 1.41 1.74 -38.43
C ARG A 204 2.63 0.84 -38.49
N ASP A 205 2.44 -0.45 -38.81
CA ASP A 205 3.53 -1.41 -38.94
C ASP A 205 4.47 -1.05 -40.10
N GLU A 206 3.93 -0.61 -41.23
CA GLU A 206 4.70 -0.11 -42.37
C GLU A 206 5.52 1.13 -42.02
N GLN A 207 4.93 2.08 -41.27
CA GLN A 207 5.67 3.27 -40.80
C GLN A 207 6.81 2.90 -39.85
N LEU A 208 6.58 1.96 -38.92
CA LEU A 208 7.61 1.46 -38.00
C LEU A 208 8.74 0.75 -38.75
N GLN A 209 8.42 -0.06 -39.76
CA GLN A 209 9.44 -0.71 -40.60
C GLN A 209 10.24 0.30 -41.41
N ASN A 210 9.57 1.31 -41.99
CA ASN A 210 10.24 2.36 -42.74
C ASN A 210 11.13 3.24 -41.86
N ALA A 211 10.70 3.54 -40.62
CA ALA A 211 11.52 4.26 -39.64
C ALA A 211 12.78 3.46 -39.26
N LYS A 212 12.65 2.14 -39.03
CA LYS A 212 13.78 1.25 -38.74
C LYS A 212 14.76 1.13 -39.91
N LYS A 213 14.28 1.10 -41.16
CA LYS A 213 15.13 1.10 -42.36
C LYS A 213 15.90 2.41 -42.51
N ARG A 214 15.26 3.55 -42.22
CA ARG A 214 15.91 4.87 -42.25
C ARG A 214 16.97 5.02 -41.16
N SER A 215 16.74 4.50 -39.95
CA SER A 215 17.75 4.53 -38.88
C SER A 215 18.92 3.59 -39.16
N ALA A 216 18.69 2.42 -39.75
CA ALA A 216 19.74 1.48 -40.15
C ALA A 216 20.63 2.03 -41.30
N ASN A 217 20.04 2.75 -42.25
CA ASN A 217 20.81 3.37 -43.34
C ASN A 217 21.66 4.57 -42.87
N ASN A 218 21.26 5.27 -41.81
CA ASN A 218 22.03 6.38 -41.23
C ASN A 218 23.18 5.95 -40.30
N GLN A 219 23.32 4.66 -39.99
CA GLN A 219 24.45 4.13 -39.21
C GLN A 219 25.58 3.53 -40.08
N ASN A 220 25.42 3.53 -41.41
CA ASN A 220 26.39 2.99 -42.37
C ASN A 220 27.18 4.08 -43.13
N TYR A 221 27.25 5.30 -42.59
CA TYR A 221 28.07 6.41 -43.10
C TYR A 221 29.03 6.92 -42.04
#